data_AF-A0A928NNJ9-F1
#
_entry.id   AF-A0A928NNJ9-F1
#
_cell.length_a   1.000
_cell.length_b   1.000
_cell.length_c   1.000
_cell.angle_alpha   90.00
_cell.angle_beta   90.00
_cell.angle_gamma   90.00
#
_symmetry.space_group_name_H-M   'P 1'
#
loop_
_entity.id
_entity.type
_entity.pdbx_description
1 polymer ?
#
loop_
_entity_poly.entity_id
_entity_poly.type
_entity_poly.pdbx_seq_one_letter_code
_entity_poly.pdbx_strand_id
1 'polypeptide(L)'
;MELEKLLKKLKRSARKFVKKTVEVSNDAIDFGKCKIKISSLNGKIEDNYFKIGEAVYMQSLSEDEADSTQIEAWCDEITTWNEEIDDLKQMIKKDSENE
;
A
#
# COMPACT_ATOMS: atom_id res chain seq x y z
N MET A 1 15.66 -12.28 50.01
CA MET A 1 15.73 -13.25 48.89
C MET A 1 14.48 -13.27 48.00
N GLU A 2 13.27 -12.99 48.51
CA GLU A 2 12.05 -12.92 47.66
C GLU A 2 11.91 -11.62 46.84
N LEU A 3 12.36 -10.49 47.38
CA LEU A 3 12.25 -9.18 46.72
C LEU A 3 13.01 -9.12 45.37
N GLU A 4 14.18 -9.76 45.29
CA GLU A 4 14.99 -9.82 44.07
C GLU A 4 14.35 -10.70 42.98
N LYS A 5 13.63 -11.75 43.36
CA LYS A 5 12.88 -12.60 42.42
C LYS A 5 11.70 -11.83 41.82
N LEU A 6 11.01 -11.01 42.62
CA LEU A 6 9.93 -10.13 42.17
C LEU A 6 10.44 -9.04 41.22
N LEU A 7 11.54 -8.37 41.55
CA LEU A 7 12.18 -7.37 40.68
C LEU A 7 12.66 -7.96 39.35
N LYS A 8 13.21 -9.18 39.36
CA LYS A 8 13.59 -9.90 38.13
C LYS A 8 12.38 -10.27 37.27
N LYS A 9 11.27 -10.70 37.87
CA LYS A 9 10.01 -11.01 37.14
C LYS A 9 9.41 -9.74 36.54
N LEU A 10 9.36 -8.64 37.28
CA LEU A 10 8.85 -7.35 36.82
C LEU A 10 9.69 -6.80 35.65
N LYS A 11 11.02 -6.82 35.77
CA LYS A 11 11.93 -6.41 34.68
C LYS A 11 11.80 -7.27 33.43
N ARG A 12 11.57 -8.58 33.57
CA ARG A 12 11.36 -9.48 32.41
C ARG A 12 9.99 -9.24 31.75
N SER A 13 8.94 -9.02 32.54
CA SER A 13 7.61 -8.68 32.01
C SER A 13 7.61 -7.33 31.30
N ALA A 14 8.21 -6.32 31.92
CA ALA A 14 8.34 -4.98 31.33
C ALA A 14 9.15 -5.00 30.03
N ARG A 15 10.26 -5.75 29.96
CA ARG A 15 11.01 -5.91 28.71
C ARG A 15 10.21 -6.61 27.62
N LYS A 16 9.45 -7.65 27.96
CA LYS A 16 8.56 -8.33 26.98
C LYS A 16 7.46 -7.40 26.48
N PHE A 17 6.88 -6.59 27.37
CA PHE A 17 5.83 -5.64 27.02
C PHE A 17 6.36 -4.53 26.10
N VAL A 18 7.48 -3.90 26.49
CA VAL A 18 8.12 -2.86 25.66
C VAL A 18 8.52 -3.41 24.30
N LYS A 19 9.10 -4.61 24.24
CA LYS A 19 9.51 -5.21 22.97
C LYS A 19 8.32 -5.51 22.06
N LYS A 20 7.25 -6.09 22.61
CA LYS A 20 6.02 -6.38 21.88
C LYS A 20 5.29 -5.11 21.45
N THR A 21 5.28 -4.06 22.27
CA THR A 21 4.70 -2.76 21.90
C THR A 21 5.50 -2.06 20.81
N VAL A 22 6.84 -2.15 20.82
CA VAL A 22 7.70 -1.58 19.79
C VAL A 22 7.56 -2.33 18.46
N GLU A 23 7.54 -3.67 18.49
CA GLU A 23 7.33 -4.51 17.29
C GLU A 23 5.95 -4.23 16.67
N VAL A 24 4.86 -4.32 17.45
CA VAL A 24 3.49 -4.01 16.98
C VAL A 24 3.36 -2.56 16.46
N SER A 25 4.08 -1.60 17.06
CA SER A 25 4.03 -0.21 16.59
C SER A 25 4.68 -0.01 15.23
N ASN A 26 5.78 -0.72 14.93
CA ASN A 26 6.43 -0.61 13.62
C ASN A 26 5.61 -1.33 12.54
N ASP A 27 5.12 -2.53 12.82
CA ASP A 27 4.34 -3.32 11.86
C ASP A 27 3.01 -2.64 11.52
N ALA A 28 2.33 -2.05 12.51
CA ALA A 28 1.10 -1.28 12.29
C ALA A 28 1.34 0.02 11.49
N ILE A 29 2.48 0.67 11.70
CA ILE A 29 2.88 1.87 10.92
C ILE A 29 3.12 1.49 9.46
N ASP A 30 3.80 0.38 9.20
CA ASP A 30 4.13 -0.05 7.85
C ASP A 30 2.90 -0.57 7.09
N PHE A 31 1.99 -1.26 7.77
CA PHE A 31 0.67 -1.61 7.23
C PHE A 31 -0.17 -0.37 6.87
N GLY A 32 -0.18 0.65 7.76
CA GLY A 32 -0.87 1.91 7.52
C GLY A 32 -0.34 2.65 6.30
N LYS A 33 0.98 2.74 6.14
CA LYS A 33 1.63 3.33 4.96
C LYS A 33 1.26 2.60 3.67
N CYS A 34 1.28 1.26 3.69
CA CYS A 34 0.90 0.45 2.52
C CYS A 34 -0.53 0.73 2.09
N LYS A 35 -1.49 0.82 3.03
CA LYS A 35 -2.88 1.16 2.70
C LYS A 35 -3.05 2.56 2.11
N ILE A 36 -2.37 3.57 2.67
CA ILE A 36 -2.40 4.94 2.12
C ILE A 36 -1.84 4.96 0.70
N LYS A 37 -0.73 4.25 0.47
CA LYS A 37 -0.10 4.15 -0.84
C LYS A 37 -1.00 3.46 -1.87
N ILE A 38 -1.64 2.34 -1.50
CA ILE A 38 -2.64 1.67 -2.36
C ILE A 38 -3.77 2.63 -2.74
N SER A 39 -4.32 3.36 -1.76
CA SER A 39 -5.38 4.35 -2.01
C SER A 39 -4.94 5.44 -2.99
N SER A 40 -3.72 5.96 -2.80
CA SER A 40 -3.15 6.96 -3.72
C SER A 40 -2.93 6.42 -5.13
N LEU A 41 -2.47 5.17 -5.29
CA LEU A 41 -2.28 4.54 -6.60
C LEU A 41 -3.63 4.29 -7.29
N ASN A 42 -4.65 3.83 -6.57
CA ASN A 42 -6.01 3.68 -7.12
C ASN A 42 -6.55 5.00 -7.66
N GLY A 43 -6.37 6.12 -6.93
CA GLY A 43 -6.80 7.43 -7.43
C GLY A 43 -6.12 7.82 -8.74
N LYS A 44 -4.82 7.55 -8.89
CA LYS A 44 -4.10 7.80 -10.16
C LYS A 44 -4.60 6.92 -11.31
N ILE A 45 -4.93 5.66 -11.01
CA ILE A 45 -5.50 4.72 -11.99
C ILE A 45 -6.86 5.24 -12.47
N GLU A 46 -7.73 5.67 -11.56
CA GLU A 46 -9.03 6.26 -11.90
C GLU A 46 -8.89 7.51 -12.76
N ASP A 47 -7.96 8.41 -12.43
CA ASP A 47 -7.66 9.59 -13.23
C ASP A 47 -7.20 9.22 -14.66
N ASN A 48 -6.33 8.22 -14.81
CA ASN A 48 -5.88 7.78 -16.13
C ASN A 48 -6.98 7.06 -16.92
N TYR A 49 -7.84 6.27 -16.28
CA TYR A 49 -9.03 5.72 -16.95
C TYR A 49 -9.96 6.82 -17.46
N PHE A 50 -10.16 7.88 -16.67
CA PHE A 50 -10.95 9.03 -17.11
C PHE A 50 -10.34 9.70 -18.34
N LYS A 51 -9.02 9.97 -18.33
CA LYS A 51 -8.32 10.58 -19.49
C LYS A 51 -8.38 9.73 -20.74
N ILE A 52 -8.19 8.41 -20.61
CA ILE A 52 -8.31 7.47 -21.73
C ILE A 52 -9.74 7.51 -22.28
N GLY A 53 -10.75 7.44 -21.41
CA GLY A 53 -12.15 7.51 -21.81
C GLY A 53 -12.50 8.82 -22.52
N GLU A 54 -12.00 9.95 -22.02
CA GLU A 54 -12.16 11.26 -22.65
C GLU A 54 -11.50 11.30 -24.03
N ALA A 55 -10.26 10.84 -24.16
CA ALA A 55 -9.53 10.83 -25.43
C ALA A 55 -10.24 9.98 -26.50
N VAL A 56 -10.68 8.78 -26.13
CA VAL A 56 -11.43 7.88 -27.03
C VAL A 56 -12.81 8.46 -27.39
N TYR A 57 -13.50 9.06 -26.42
CA TYR A 57 -14.78 9.72 -26.67
C TYR A 57 -14.63 10.91 -27.63
N MET A 58 -13.62 11.75 -27.43
CA MET A 58 -13.36 12.90 -28.29
C MET A 58 -13.02 12.44 -29.71
N GLN A 59 -12.20 11.39 -29.88
CA GLN A 59 -11.96 10.77 -31.19
C GLN A 59 -13.24 10.23 -31.83
N SER A 60 -14.22 9.76 -31.06
CA SER A 60 -15.50 9.34 -31.64
C SER A 60 -16.35 10.51 -32.16
N LEU A 61 -16.06 11.73 -31.71
CA LEU A 61 -16.76 12.96 -32.12
C LEU A 61 -16.00 13.77 -33.19
N SER A 62 -14.67 13.69 -33.20
CA SER A 62 -13.82 14.35 -34.19
C SER A 62 -13.41 13.38 -35.31
N GLU A 63 -13.17 13.87 -36.53
CA GLU A 63 -12.49 13.06 -37.56
C GLU A 63 -10.98 12.90 -37.27
N ASP A 64 -10.47 13.58 -36.25
CA ASP A 64 -9.07 13.49 -35.79
C ASP A 64 -8.83 12.20 -35.01
N GLU A 65 -7.69 11.56 -35.26
CA GLU A 65 -7.24 10.39 -34.51
C GLU A 65 -6.84 10.76 -33.08
N ALA A 66 -7.22 9.91 -32.11
CA ALA A 66 -6.66 9.99 -30.77
C ALA A 66 -5.15 9.77 -30.83
N ASP A 67 -4.41 10.45 -29.97
CA ASP A 67 -2.98 10.19 -29.79
C ASP A 67 -2.79 8.82 -29.14
N SER A 68 -2.67 7.78 -29.97
CA SER A 68 -2.46 6.39 -29.55
C SER A 68 -1.24 6.26 -28.64
N THR A 69 -0.19 7.05 -28.89
CA THR A 69 1.04 7.04 -28.08
C THR A 69 0.76 7.48 -26.65
N GLN A 70 -0.07 8.51 -26.48
CA GLN A 70 -0.43 9.03 -25.16
C GLN A 70 -1.36 8.07 -24.41
N ILE A 71 -2.29 7.41 -25.12
CA ILE A 71 -3.18 6.40 -24.54
C ILE A 71 -2.38 5.16 -24.09
N GLU A 72 -1.45 4.69 -24.92
CA GLU A 72 -0.54 3.58 -24.59
C GLU A 72 0.29 3.90 -23.34
N ALA A 73 0.85 5.12 -23.25
CA ALA A 73 1.58 5.56 -22.07
C ALA A 73 0.73 5.52 -20.78
N TRP A 74 -0.53 5.96 -20.83
CA TRP A 74 -1.42 5.87 -19.67
C TRP A 74 -1.76 4.41 -19.29
N CYS A 75 -1.91 3.52 -20.28
CA CYS A 75 -2.12 2.09 -20.05
C CYS A 75 -0.91 1.42 -19.38
N ASP A 76 0.31 1.78 -19.80
CA ASP A 76 1.56 1.27 -19.21
C ASP A 76 1.71 1.75 -17.75
N GLU A 77 1.38 3.02 -17.47
CA GLU A 77 1.35 3.56 -16.11
C GLU A 77 0.35 2.81 -15.22
N ILE A 78 -0.87 2.56 -15.72
CA ILE A 78 -1.90 1.79 -15.00
C ILE A 78 -1.41 0.37 -14.71
N THR A 79 -0.75 -0.27 -15.68
CA THR A 79 -0.20 -1.63 -15.52
C THR A 79 0.84 -1.65 -14.40
N THR A 80 1.79 -0.71 -14.45
CA THR A 80 2.84 -0.55 -13.44
C THR A 80 2.26 -0.33 -12.03
N TRP A 81 1.26 0.55 -11.90
CA TRP A 81 0.63 0.80 -10.59
C TRP A 81 -0.19 -0.38 -10.08
N ASN A 82 -0.81 -1.17 -10.96
CA ASN A 82 -1.51 -2.39 -10.55
C ASN A 82 -0.54 -3.46 -10.01
N GLU A 83 0.63 -3.61 -10.63
CA GLU A 83 1.69 -4.49 -10.12
C GLU A 83 2.17 -4.03 -8.74
N GLU A 84 2.44 -2.72 -8.56
CA GLU A 84 2.82 -2.16 -7.26
C GLU A 84 1.74 -2.37 -6.18
N ILE A 85 0.45 -2.24 -6.55
CA ILE A 85 -0.66 -2.53 -5.64
C ILE A 85 -0.70 -4.01 -5.24
N ASP A 86 -0.46 -4.94 -6.18
CA ASP A 86 -0.46 -6.37 -5.87
C ASP A 86 0.68 -6.71 -4.90
N ASP A 87 1.89 -6.19 -5.14
CA ASP A 87 3.03 -6.34 -4.25
C ASP A 87 2.70 -5.82 -2.84
N LEU A 88 2.14 -4.61 -2.72
CA LEU A 88 1.74 -4.02 -1.44
C LEU A 88 0.67 -4.85 -0.73
N LYS A 89 -0.30 -5.42 -1.46
CA LYS A 89 -1.32 -6.33 -0.90
C LYS A 89 -0.70 -7.64 -0.41
N GLN A 90 0.27 -8.18 -1.13
CA GLN A 90 0.99 -9.38 -0.70
C GLN A 90 1.82 -9.15 0.56
N MET A 91 2.47 -7.98 0.69
CA MET A 91 3.19 -7.59 1.92
C MET A 91 2.23 -7.54 3.11
N ILE A 92 1.11 -6.84 2.96
CA ILE A 92 0.04 -6.78 3.96
C ILE A 92 -0.45 -8.17 4.38
N LYS A 93 -0.65 -9.08 3.42
CA LYS A 93 -1.17 -10.43 3.69
C LYS A 93 -0.16 -11.30 4.46
N LYS A 94 1.11 -11.27 4.07
CA LYS A 94 2.18 -12.03 4.76
C LYS A 94 2.35 -11.60 6.22
N ASP A 95 2.16 -10.31 6.51
CA ASP A 95 2.22 -9.83 7.90
C ASP A 95 1.03 -10.32 8.72
N SER A 96 -0.16 -10.43 8.12
CA SER A 96 -1.36 -10.93 8.81
C SER A 96 -1.37 -12.45 9.06
N GLU A 97 -0.60 -13.23 8.31
CA GLU A 97 -0.51 -14.69 8.47
C GLU A 97 0.63 -15.13 9.42
N ASN A 98 1.53 -14.22 9.79
CA ASN A 98 2.66 -14.47 10.69
C ASN A 98 2.42 -14.00 12.16
N GLU A 99 1.24 -13.42 12.46
CA GLU A 99 0.75 -13.12 13.82
C GLU A 99 0.03 -14.31 14.48
#